data_AF-A0A8J7LEF9-F1
#
_entry.id   AF-A0A8J7LEF9-F1
#
_cell.length_a   1.000
_cell.length_b   1.000
_cell.length_c   1.000
_cell.angle_alpha   90.00
_cell.angle_beta   90.00
_cell.angle_gamma   90.00
#
_symmetry.space_group_name_H-M   'P 1'
#
loop_
_entity.id
_entity.type
_entity.pdbx_description
1 polymer ?
#
loop_
_entity_poly.entity_id
_entity_poly.type
_entity_poly.pdbx_seq_one_letter_code
_entity_poly.pdbx_strand_id
1 'polypeptide(L)'
;MSTNVRLEVSIEAIPMIPITHIDRLIWNERLGKRLETLRGSVSRREMCERLEVAGFHITISGLAKIERGGVDSIDARMIVSILAILGMGLETMYPTFSADKKLVSTLETLSA
;
A
#
# COMPACT_ATOMS: atom_id res chain seq x y z
N MET A 1 -25.24 48.36 -5.13
CA MET A 1 -24.97 47.31 -6.14
C MET A 1 -23.85 46.46 -5.58
N SER A 2 -24.14 45.21 -5.18
CA SER A 2 -23.12 44.30 -4.66
C SER A 2 -23.06 43.09 -5.57
N THR A 3 -21.91 42.90 -6.20
CA THR A 3 -21.62 41.80 -7.12
C THR A 3 -21.29 40.56 -6.30
N ASN A 4 -22.11 39.53 -6.37
CA ASN A 4 -21.80 38.22 -5.79
C ASN A 4 -20.78 37.53 -6.69
N VAL A 5 -19.54 37.39 -6.21
CA VAL A 5 -18.52 36.53 -6.83
C VAL A 5 -18.78 35.11 -6.35
N ARG A 6 -19.27 34.26 -7.25
CA ARG A 6 -19.44 32.83 -6.99
C ARG A 6 -18.07 32.17 -7.15
N LEU A 7 -17.44 31.78 -6.04
CA LEU A 7 -16.21 30.99 -6.06
C LEU A 7 -16.58 29.57 -6.48
N GLU A 8 -16.31 29.20 -7.73
CA GLU A 8 -16.35 27.80 -8.16
C GLU A 8 -15.10 27.10 -7.62
N VAL A 9 -15.31 26.26 -6.61
CA VAL A 9 -14.27 25.38 -6.09
C VAL A 9 -14.16 24.18 -7.05
N SER A 10 -13.15 24.19 -7.90
CA SER A 10 -12.77 23.00 -8.67
C SER A 10 -12.17 21.97 -7.72
N ILE A 11 -12.91 20.88 -7.49
CA ILE A 11 -12.39 19.71 -6.79
C ILE A 11 -11.42 19.03 -7.74
N GLU A 12 -10.12 19.24 -7.56
CA GLU A 12 -9.10 18.43 -8.23
C GLU A 12 -9.28 16.98 -7.79
N ALA A 13 -9.74 16.13 -8.71
CA ALA A 13 -9.83 14.70 -8.47
C ALA A 13 -8.44 14.19 -8.12
N ILE A 14 -8.25 13.66 -6.90
CA ILE A 14 -7.02 12.96 -6.55
C ILE A 14 -6.94 11.75 -7.47
N PRO A 15 -5.96 11.68 -8.39
CA PRO A 15 -5.89 10.57 -9.32
C PRO A 15 -5.64 9.28 -8.54
N MET A 16 -6.59 8.35 -8.59
CA MET A 16 -6.41 7.00 -8.08
C MET A 16 -5.47 6.27 -9.04
N ILE A 17 -4.18 6.25 -8.72
CA ILE A 17 -3.16 5.56 -9.54
C ILE A 17 -3.26 4.05 -9.24
N PRO A 18 -3.58 3.20 -10.23
CA PRO A 18 -3.59 1.75 -10.01
C PRO A 18 -2.17 1.29 -9.62
N ILE A 19 -2.06 0.38 -8.66
CA ILE A 19 -0.75 -0.13 -8.21
C ILE A 19 0.08 -0.78 -9.33
N THR A 20 -0.57 -1.20 -10.43
CA THR A 20 0.09 -1.69 -11.64
C THR A 20 0.97 -0.64 -12.32
N HIS A 21 0.78 0.65 -11.99
CA HIS A 21 1.59 1.77 -12.48
C HIS A 21 2.64 2.24 -11.46
N ILE A 22 2.76 1.55 -10.32
CA ILE A 22 3.74 1.83 -9.27
C ILE A 22 4.80 0.73 -9.33
N ASP A 23 5.98 1.04 -9.86
CA ASP A 23 7.08 0.06 -9.92
C ASP A 23 7.68 -0.21 -8.54
N ARG A 24 7.85 0.84 -7.73
CA ARG A 24 8.51 0.76 -6.43
C ARG A 24 7.82 1.56 -5.36
N LEU A 25 7.74 0.98 -4.17
CA LEU A 25 7.29 1.63 -2.95
C LEU A 25 8.50 2.06 -2.13
N ILE A 26 8.48 3.30 -1.63
CA ILE A 26 9.45 3.78 -0.65
C ILE A 26 9.33 2.91 0.59
N TRP A 27 10.47 2.49 1.13
CA TRP A 27 10.53 1.59 2.26
C TRP A 27 11.38 2.17 3.39
N ASN A 28 11.06 1.78 4.62
CA ASN A 28 11.78 2.23 5.82
C ASN A 28 11.61 1.23 6.97
N GLU A 29 12.34 1.46 8.07
CA GLU A 29 12.31 0.61 9.26
C GLU A 29 10.90 0.44 9.85
N ARG A 30 10.08 1.49 9.83
CA ARG A 30 8.71 1.43 10.36
C ARG A 30 7.85 0.47 9.54
N LEU A 31 7.92 0.54 8.21
CA LEU A 31 7.19 -0.36 7.31
C LEU A 31 7.74 -1.79 7.41
N GLY A 32 9.06 -1.95 7.52
CA GLY A 32 9.69 -3.25 7.76
C GLY A 32 9.16 -3.92 9.03
N LYS A 33 9.25 -3.24 10.18
CA LYS A 33 8.78 -3.79 11.47
C LYS A 33 7.30 -4.09 11.47
N ARG A 34 6.50 -3.26 10.78
CA ARG A 34 5.07 -3.52 10.58
C ARG A 34 4.88 -4.82 9.81
N LEU A 35 5.61 -5.01 8.71
CA LEU A 35 5.54 -6.25 7.95
C LEU A 35 5.95 -7.48 8.79
N GLU A 36 7.01 -7.37 9.59
CA GLU A 36 7.42 -8.44 10.51
C GLU A 36 6.30 -8.79 11.51
N THR A 37 5.63 -7.76 12.04
CA THR A 37 4.50 -7.94 12.96
C THR A 37 3.32 -8.62 12.27
N LEU A 38 2.99 -8.22 11.04
CA LEU A 38 1.90 -8.80 10.25
C LEU A 38 2.18 -10.25 9.84
N ARG A 39 3.43 -10.58 9.51
CA ARG A 39 3.84 -11.97 9.24
C ARG A 39 3.61 -12.86 10.45
N GLY A 40 3.83 -12.33 11.66
CA GLY A 40 3.59 -13.04 12.90
C GLY A 40 4.34 -14.37 12.98
N SER A 41 3.60 -15.47 13.13
CA SER A 41 4.15 -16.82 13.27
C SER A 41 4.55 -17.48 11.94
N VAL A 42 4.16 -16.94 10.79
CA VAL A 42 4.54 -17.51 9.49
C VAL A 42 6.05 -17.39 9.34
N SER A 43 6.74 -18.51 9.12
CA SER A 43 8.20 -18.48 9.07
C SER A 43 8.69 -17.76 7.81
N ARG A 44 9.86 -17.11 7.87
CA ARG A 44 10.47 -16.50 6.68
C ARG A 44 10.74 -17.52 5.57
N ARG A 45 11.06 -18.76 5.95
CA ARG A 45 11.28 -19.86 5.01
C ARG A 45 9.99 -20.15 4.23
N GLU A 46 8.89 -20.33 4.95
CA GLU A 46 7.58 -20.55 4.35
C GLU A 46 7.15 -19.38 3.45
N MET A 47 7.42 -18.14 3.85
CA MET A 47 7.18 -16.97 3.00
C MET A 47 7.98 -17.02 1.70
N CYS A 48 9.28 -17.33 1.78
CA CYS A 48 10.13 -17.45 0.59
C CYS A 48 9.63 -18.54 -0.36
N GLU A 49 9.26 -19.72 0.16
CA GLU A 49 8.72 -20.84 -0.63
C GLU A 49 7.41 -20.43 -1.35
N ARG A 50 6.50 -19.73 -0.65
CA ARG A 50 5.25 -19.24 -1.26
C ARG A 50 5.47 -18.11 -2.26
N LEU A 51 6.43 -17.22 -2.02
CA LEU A 51 6.80 -16.15 -2.94
C LEU A 51 7.43 -16.71 -4.22
N GLU A 52 8.22 -17.77 -4.12
CA GLU A 52 8.79 -18.45 -5.28
C GLU A 52 7.70 -19.03 -6.19
N VAL A 53 6.66 -19.64 -5.62
CA VAL A 53 5.48 -20.09 -6.38
C VAL A 53 4.76 -18.92 -7.08
N ALA A 54 4.79 -17.73 -6.48
CA ALA A 54 4.26 -16.49 -7.06
C ALA A 54 5.21 -15.81 -8.07
N GLY A 55 6.36 -16.42 -8.38
CA GLY A 55 7.36 -15.91 -9.32
C GLY A 55 8.38 -14.93 -8.73
N PHE A 56 8.43 -14.80 -7.40
CA PHE A 56 9.39 -13.93 -6.70
C PHE A 56 10.46 -14.75 -5.99
N HIS A 57 11.69 -14.71 -6.53
CA HIS A 57 12.84 -15.31 -5.88
C HIS A 57 13.43 -14.35 -4.85
N ILE A 58 13.24 -14.65 -3.56
CA ILE A 58 13.83 -13.90 -2.45
C ILE A 58 14.45 -14.85 -1.43
N THR A 59 15.65 -14.55 -0.96
CA THR A 59 16.31 -15.31 0.10
C THR A 59 15.73 -14.98 1.47
N ILE A 60 15.85 -15.90 2.44
CA ILE A 60 15.45 -15.66 3.84
C ILE A 60 16.16 -14.41 4.40
N SER A 61 17.43 -14.21 4.08
CA SER A 61 18.20 -13.03 4.48
C SER A 61 17.69 -11.75 3.81
N GLY A 62 17.26 -11.83 2.55
CA GLY A 62 16.61 -10.74 1.82
C GLY A 62 15.29 -10.34 2.47
N LEU A 63 14.42 -11.30 2.78
CA LEU A 63 13.16 -11.03 3.47
C LEU A 63 13.41 -10.45 4.87
N ALA A 64 14.38 -10.97 5.61
CA ALA A 64 14.79 -10.41 6.90
C ALA A 64 15.36 -8.99 6.78
N LYS A 65 15.97 -8.62 5.65
CA LYS A 65 16.46 -7.25 5.39
C LYS A 65 15.29 -6.30 5.11
N ILE A 66 14.30 -6.75 4.35
CA ILE A 66 13.04 -6.03 4.10
C ILE A 66 12.29 -5.75 5.41
N GLU A 67 12.13 -6.77 6.25
CA GLU A 67 11.47 -6.67 7.56
C GLU A 67 12.21 -5.76 8.55
N ARG A 68 13.53 -5.59 8.40
CA ARG A 68 14.29 -4.62 9.19
C ARG A 68 14.31 -3.22 8.57
N GLY A 69 13.68 -3.03 7.42
CA GLY A 69 13.72 -1.79 6.65
C GLY A 69 15.09 -1.42 6.13
N GLY A 70 15.97 -2.40 5.93
CA GLY A 70 17.34 -2.19 5.41
C GLY A 70 17.39 -1.95 3.89
N VAL A 71 16.27 -1.59 3.27
CA VAL A 71 16.14 -1.29 1.84
C VAL A 71 15.40 0.02 1.67
N ASP A 72 15.82 0.83 0.70
CA ASP A 72 15.22 2.16 0.46
C ASP A 72 13.90 2.07 -0.34
N SER A 73 13.75 1.02 -1.14
CA SER A 73 12.55 0.77 -1.93
C SER A 73 12.36 -0.72 -2.26
N ILE A 74 11.12 -1.12 -2.52
CA ILE A 74 10.72 -2.50 -2.84
C ILE A 74 9.78 -2.50 -4.05
N ASP A 75 9.89 -3.51 -4.91
CA ASP A 75 8.93 -3.75 -6.00
C ASP A 75 7.51 -3.85 -5.42
N ALA A 76 6.60 -3.02 -5.93
CA ALA A 76 5.23 -2.97 -5.41
C ALA A 76 4.52 -4.33 -5.52
N ARG A 77 4.78 -5.10 -6.59
CA ARG A 77 4.19 -6.43 -6.80
C ARG A 77 4.70 -7.43 -5.77
N MET A 78 5.95 -7.29 -5.31
CA MET A 78 6.50 -8.12 -4.25
C MET A 78 5.76 -7.87 -2.92
N ILE A 79 5.51 -6.61 -2.57
CA ILE A 79 4.74 -6.25 -1.36
C ILE A 79 3.30 -6.73 -1.46
N VAL A 80 2.64 -6.53 -2.60
CA VAL A 80 1.28 -7.03 -2.82
C VAL A 80 1.24 -8.56 -2.68
N SER A 81 2.22 -9.27 -3.24
CA SER A 81 2.30 -10.74 -3.14
C SER A 81 2.54 -11.20 -1.71
N ILE A 82 3.42 -10.53 -0.96
CA ILE A 82 3.64 -10.80 0.46
C ILE A 82 2.33 -10.66 1.24
N LEU A 83 1.59 -9.57 1.03
CA LEU A 83 0.34 -9.32 1.73
C LEU A 83 -0.76 -10.30 1.32
N ALA A 84 -0.84 -10.64 0.03
CA ALA A 84 -1.78 -11.65 -0.47
C ALA A 84 -1.52 -13.03 0.15
N ILE A 85 -0.25 -13.44 0.30
CA ILE A 85 0.13 -14.68 1.00
C ILE A 85 -0.33 -14.68 2.47
N LEU A 86 -0.33 -13.51 3.10
CA LEU A 86 -0.81 -13.30 4.48
C LEU A 86 -2.33 -13.09 4.56
N GLY A 87 -3.05 -13.06 3.44
CA GLY A 87 -4.49 -12.80 3.38
C GLY A 87 -4.88 -11.36 3.71
N MET A 88 -4.00 -10.39 3.43
CA MET A 88 -4.16 -8.98 3.79
C MET A 88 -4.15 -8.09 2.55
N GLY A 89 -4.85 -6.95 2.62
CA GLY A 89 -4.77 -5.89 1.63
C GLY A 89 -3.69 -4.85 1.95
N LEU A 90 -3.35 -4.03 0.95
CA LEU A 90 -2.30 -2.99 1.04
C LEU A 90 -2.61 -1.93 2.10
N GLU A 91 -3.88 -1.66 2.37
CA GLU A 91 -4.37 -0.80 3.44
C GLU A 91 -3.85 -1.22 4.82
N THR A 92 -3.54 -2.50 4.99
CA THR A 92 -2.96 -3.03 6.22
C THR A 92 -1.52 -2.58 6.42
N MET A 93 -0.81 -2.19 5.37
CA MET A 93 0.53 -1.58 5.42
C MET A 93 0.47 -0.06 5.33
N TYR A 94 -0.42 0.46 4.48
CA TYR A 94 -0.61 1.88 4.17
C TYR A 94 -2.06 2.30 4.47
N PRO A 95 -2.43 2.50 5.74
CA PRO A 95 -3.82 2.75 6.15
C PRO A 95 -4.40 4.06 5.62
N THR A 96 -3.55 5.01 5.19
CA THR A 96 -3.97 6.24 4.49
C THR A 96 -4.34 6.03 3.02
N PHE A 97 -4.08 4.85 2.46
CA PHE A 97 -4.52 4.46 1.10
C PHE A 97 -5.90 3.77 1.10
N SER A 98 -6.69 3.98 2.15
CA SER A 98 -8.12 3.72 2.11
C SER A 98 -8.77 4.98 1.60
N ALA A 99 -9.43 4.93 0.44
CA ALA A 99 -10.27 6.03 -0.04
C ALA A 99 -11.12 6.51 1.13
N ASP A 100 -10.88 7.72 1.61
CA ASP A 100 -11.49 8.25 2.81
C ASP A 100 -13.01 8.10 2.65
N LYS A 101 -13.63 7.22 3.44
CA LYS A 101 -15.06 6.94 3.30
C LYS A 101 -15.90 8.20 3.45
N LYS A 102 -15.38 9.22 4.16
CA LYS A 102 -15.99 10.56 4.21
C LYS A 102 -15.91 11.29 2.88
N LEU A 103 -14.81 11.19 2.14
CA LEU A 103 -14.70 11.78 0.80
C LEU A 103 -15.67 11.08 -0.18
N VAL A 104 -15.76 9.75 -0.12
CA VAL A 104 -16.71 8.99 -0.96
C VAL A 104 -18.16 9.36 -0.63
N SER A 105 -18.55 9.40 0.65
CA SER A 105 -19.92 9.77 1.03
C SER A 105 -20.28 11.22 0.71
N THR A 106 -19.29 12.13 0.75
CA THR A 106 -19.49 13.55 0.42
C THR A 106 -19.65 13.74 -1.08
N LEU A 107 -18.96 12.94 -1.91
CA LEU A 107 -19.12 12.96 -3.36
C LEU A 107 -20.46 12.34 -3.81
N GLU A 108 -20.93 11.30 -3.12
CA GLU A 108 -22.25 10.69 -3.39
C GLU A 108 -23.41 11.61 -3.02
N THR A 109 -23.27 12.43 -1.97
CA THR A 109 -24.31 13.41 -1.58
C THR A 109 -24.29 14.70 -2.41
N LEU A 110 -23.17 15.00 -3.08
CA LEU A 110 -23.06 16.16 -3.98
C LEU A 110 -23.41 15.82 -5.45
N SER A 111 -23.69 14.56 -5.75
CA SER A 111 -24.07 14.06 -7.09
C SER A 111 -25.52 13.60 -7.20
N ALA A 112 -26.33 13.80 -6.14
CA ALA A 112 -27.78 13.62 -6.10
C ALA A 112 -28.51 14.98 -6.06
#